data_AF-A0A1V4A505-F1
#
_entry.id   AF-A0A1V4A505-F1
#
_cell.length_a   1.000
_cell.length_b   1.000
_cell.length_c   1.000
_cell.angle_alpha   90.00
_cell.angle_beta   90.00
_cell.angle_gamma   90.00
#
_symmetry.space_group_name_H-M   'P 1'
#
loop_
_entity.id
_entity.type
_entity.pdbx_description
1 polymer ?
#
loop_
_entity_poly.entity_id
_entity_poly.type
_entity_poly.pdbx_seq_one_letter_code
_entity_poly.pdbx_strand_id
1 'polypeptide(L)'
;MSNIDNSSILVKQELAAAGTYVGGVSTQITEELSKLIALLQPIQETWTGSAATYYEGLQQEWNFAANGLFGPDGVLGQIAHAMNINWANYSEAEWANTKTWQHK
;
A
#
# COMPACT_ATOMS: atom_id res chain seq x y z
N MET A 1 0.02 38.76 -16.68
CA MET A 1 0.11 38.01 -15.41
C MET A 1 -0.81 36.82 -15.55
N SER A 2 -0.25 35.61 -15.67
CA SER A 2 -1.02 34.39 -15.91
C SER A 2 -1.96 34.11 -14.75
N ASN A 3 -3.15 33.64 -15.11
CA ASN A 3 -4.34 33.35 -14.31
C ASN A 3 -4.08 32.26 -13.25
N ILE A 4 -3.31 32.56 -12.20
CA ILE A 4 -3.15 31.68 -11.03
C ILE A 4 -4.47 31.61 -10.24
N ASP A 5 -5.32 32.64 -10.33
CA ASP A 5 -6.62 32.71 -9.66
C ASP A 5 -7.64 31.66 -10.17
N ASN A 6 -7.38 31.05 -11.33
CA ASN A 6 -8.28 30.05 -11.94
C ASN A 6 -7.64 28.66 -12.08
N SER A 7 -6.44 28.45 -11.53
CA SER A 7 -5.88 27.11 -11.43
C SER A 7 -6.50 26.41 -10.22
N SER A 8 -7.53 25.60 -10.46
CA SER A 8 -7.90 24.57 -9.49
C SER A 8 -6.64 23.75 -9.21
N ILE A 9 -6.28 23.59 -7.94
CA ILE A 9 -5.39 22.51 -7.55
C ILE A 9 -6.25 21.27 -7.74
N LEU A 10 -6.33 20.83 -8.99
CA LEU A 10 -7.22 19.77 -9.44
C LEU A 10 -6.59 18.49 -8.91
N VAL A 11 -6.84 18.21 -7.64
CA VAL A 11 -6.50 16.96 -6.98
C VAL A 11 -7.31 15.94 -7.72
N LYS A 12 -6.67 15.30 -8.70
CA LYS A 12 -7.33 14.31 -9.51
C LYS A 12 -7.92 13.28 -8.55
N GLN A 13 -9.19 12.95 -8.78
CA GLN A 13 -9.92 11.90 -8.07
C GLN A 13 -9.12 10.57 -7.98
N GLU A 14 -8.18 10.39 -8.91
CA GLU A 14 -7.13 9.38 -8.94
C GLU A 14 -6.35 9.23 -7.61
N LEU A 15 -6.05 10.32 -6.87
CA LEU A 15 -5.33 10.26 -5.59
C LEU A 15 -6.18 9.65 -4.47
N ALA A 16 -7.50 9.88 -4.48
CA ALA A 16 -8.43 9.24 -3.56
C ALA A 16 -8.55 7.73 -3.83
N ALA A 17 -8.60 7.35 -5.11
CA ALA A 17 -8.69 5.96 -5.52
C ALA A 17 -7.38 5.18 -5.34
N ALA A 18 -6.23 5.86 -5.43
CA ALA A 18 -4.91 5.22 -5.38
C ALA A 18 -4.61 4.60 -4.02
N GLY A 19 -4.97 5.24 -2.91
CA GLY A 19 -4.79 4.66 -1.57
C GLY A 19 -5.57 3.36 -1.39
N THR A 20 -6.85 3.35 -1.80
CA THR A 20 -7.69 2.15 -1.78
C THR A 20 -7.19 1.07 -2.74
N TYR A 21 -6.75 1.45 -3.94
CA TYR A 21 -6.21 0.52 -4.94
C TYR A 21 -4.92 -0.15 -4.44
N VAL A 22 -3.97 0.63 -3.91
CA VAL A 22 -2.72 0.10 -3.33
C VAL A 22 -3.02 -0.81 -2.14
N GLY A 23 -3.97 -0.44 -1.28
CA GLY A 23 -4.45 -1.30 -0.20
C GLY A 23 -5.03 -2.62 -0.71
N GLY A 24 -5.89 -2.58 -1.72
CA GLY A 24 -6.50 -3.77 -2.31
C GLY A 24 -5.48 -4.71 -2.97
N VAL A 25 -4.53 -4.16 -3.74
CA VAL A 25 -3.43 -4.93 -4.34
C VAL A 25 -2.55 -5.56 -3.25
N SER A 26 -2.25 -4.81 -2.18
CA SER A 26 -1.49 -5.32 -1.02
C SER A 26 -2.19 -6.51 -0.36
N THR A 27 -3.50 -6.43 -0.13
CA THR A 27 -4.31 -7.53 0.40
C THR A 27 -4.28 -8.74 -0.53
N GLN A 28 -4.50 -8.54 -1.83
CA GLN A 28 -4.49 -9.62 -2.81
C GLN A 28 -3.15 -10.35 -2.83
N ILE A 29 -2.02 -9.63 -2.88
CA ILE A 29 -0.69 -10.25 -2.88
C ILE A 29 -0.47 -11.03 -1.58
N THR A 30 -0.87 -10.50 -0.43
CA THR A 30 -0.73 -11.17 0.87
C THR A 30 -1.51 -12.49 0.92
N GLU A 31 -2.72 -12.52 0.35
CA GLU A 31 -3.53 -13.73 0.24
C GLU A 31 -2.90 -14.77 -0.70
N GLU A 32 -2.41 -14.34 -1.87
CA GLU A 32 -1.73 -15.22 -2.83
C GLU A 32 -0.47 -15.83 -2.22
N LEU A 33 0.30 -15.04 -1.48
CA LEU A 33 1.48 -15.49 -0.75
C LEU A 33 1.13 -16.55 0.30
N SER A 34 0.09 -16.28 1.09
CA SER A 34 -0.39 -17.21 2.12
C SER A 34 -0.88 -18.54 1.52
N LYS A 35 -1.55 -18.49 0.37
CA LYS A 35 -1.95 -19.69 -0.39
C LYS A 35 -0.74 -20.49 -0.86
N LEU A 36 0.28 -19.82 -1.41
CA LEU A 36 1.49 -20.48 -1.88
C LEU A 36 2.23 -21.19 -0.74
N ILE A 37 2.36 -20.55 0.44
CA ILE A 37 2.95 -21.17 1.63
C ILE A 37 2.16 -22.41 2.04
N ALA A 38 0.83 -22.34 2.06
CA ALA A 38 -0.02 -23.50 2.40
C ALA A 38 0.15 -24.67 1.42
N LEU A 39 0.36 -24.38 0.13
CA LEU A 39 0.62 -25.40 -0.90
C LEU A 39 2.01 -26.03 -0.77
N LEU A 40 2.99 -25.27 -0.29
CA LEU A 40 4.36 -25.76 -0.10
C LEU A 40 4.52 -26.59 1.18
N GLN A 41 3.68 -26.36 2.20
CA GLN A 41 3.80 -27.05 3.50
C GLN A 41 3.84 -28.58 3.40
N PRO A 42 2.97 -29.27 2.64
CA PRO A 42 3.00 -30.73 2.51
C PRO A 42 4.23 -31.24 1.75
N ILE A 43 4.77 -30.43 0.83
CA ILE A 43 5.97 -30.77 0.06
C ILE A 43 7.21 -30.64 0.95
N GLN A 44 7.23 -29.64 1.84
CA GLN A 44 8.30 -29.44 2.81
C GLN A 44 8.47 -30.65 3.74
N GLU A 45 7.37 -31.32 4.13
CA GLU A 45 7.42 -32.54 4.95
C GLU A 45 8.14 -33.71 4.25
N THR A 46 8.24 -33.68 2.93
CA THR A 46 8.99 -34.69 2.15
C THR A 46 10.48 -34.39 2.05
N TRP A 47 10.91 -33.18 2.40
CA TRP A 47 12.31 -32.77 2.30
C TRP A 47 13.05 -33.24 3.54
N THR A 48 14.16 -33.94 3.33
CA THR A 48 15.01 -34.45 4.41
C THR A 48 16.45 -33.99 4.21
N GLY A 49 17.20 -33.87 5.31
CA GLY A 49 18.60 -33.44 5.26
C GLY A 49 18.78 -31.97 4.86
N SER A 50 19.80 -31.69 4.05
CA SER A 50 20.21 -30.32 3.70
C SER A 50 19.16 -29.50 2.94
N ALA A 51 18.25 -30.16 2.22
CA ALA A 51 17.17 -29.50 1.49
C ALA A 51 16.14 -28.87 2.44
N ALA A 52 15.85 -29.52 3.57
CA ALA A 52 14.92 -28.99 4.58
C ALA A 52 15.48 -27.72 5.23
N THR A 53 16.74 -27.78 5.68
CA THR A 53 17.41 -26.62 6.30
C THR A 53 17.58 -25.45 5.33
N TYR A 54 17.89 -25.72 4.05
CA TYR A 54 17.97 -24.67 3.04
C TYR A 54 16.63 -23.98 2.82
N TYR A 55 15.54 -24.74 2.75
CA TYR A 55 14.21 -24.18 2.60
C TYR A 55 13.74 -23.40 3.82
N GLU A 56 14.04 -23.86 5.04
CA GLU A 56 13.75 -23.08 6.25
C GLU A 56 14.38 -21.69 6.19
N GLY A 57 15.61 -21.59 5.68
CA GLY A 57 16.27 -20.30 5.44
C GLY A 57 15.52 -19.43 4.42
N LEU A 58 15.18 -20.00 3.26
CA LEU A 58 14.40 -19.28 2.24
C LEU A 58 13.02 -18.86 2.74
N GLN A 59 12.36 -19.71 3.54
CA GLN A 59 11.07 -19.43 4.14
C GLN A 59 11.17 -18.26 5.13
N GLN A 60 12.23 -18.20 5.94
CA GLN A 60 12.47 -17.08 6.85
C GLN A 60 12.75 -15.77 6.09
N GLU A 61 13.61 -15.79 5.08
CA GLU A 61 13.88 -14.62 4.25
C GLU A 61 12.60 -14.09 3.59
N TRP A 62 11.77 -15.01 3.09
CA TRP A 62 10.52 -14.65 2.45
C TRP A 62 9.51 -14.06 3.43
N ASN A 63 9.36 -14.67 4.61
CA ASN A 63 8.51 -14.14 5.68
C ASN A 63 8.96 -12.75 6.13
N PHE A 64 10.28 -12.53 6.24
CA PHE A 64 10.83 -11.23 6.58
C PHE A 64 10.50 -10.18 5.50
N ALA A 65 10.73 -10.49 4.23
CA ALA A 65 10.40 -9.61 3.13
C ALA A 65 8.90 -9.32 3.04
N ALA A 66 8.06 -10.34 3.21
CA ALA A 66 6.60 -10.19 3.22
C ALA A 66 6.13 -9.31 4.37
N ASN A 67 6.68 -9.48 5.58
CA ASN A 67 6.37 -8.63 6.72
C ASN A 67 6.81 -7.17 6.48
N GLY A 68 8.00 -6.95 5.90
CA GLY A 68 8.47 -5.60 5.56
C GLY A 68 7.63 -4.90 4.50
N LEU A 69 7.03 -5.65 3.56
CA LEU A 69 6.20 -5.06 2.51
C LEU A 69 4.74 -4.87 2.94
N PHE A 70 4.16 -5.90 3.59
CA PHE A 70 2.72 -6.05 3.83
C PHE A 70 2.33 -6.07 5.32
N GLY A 71 3.30 -6.13 6.23
CA GLY A 71 3.04 -6.17 7.66
C GLY A 71 2.33 -4.91 8.18
N PRO A 72 1.96 -4.87 9.47
CA PRO A 72 1.28 -3.74 10.09
C PRO A 72 2.02 -2.40 9.87
N ASP A 73 3.35 -2.45 9.87
CA ASP A 73 4.24 -1.32 9.61
C ASP A 73 4.92 -1.40 8.24
N GLY A 74 4.40 -2.24 7.35
CA GLY A 74 4.97 -2.49 6.03
C GLY A 74 4.92 -1.25 5.13
N VAL A 75 5.87 -1.16 4.21
CA VAL A 75 6.05 0.02 3.34
C VAL A 75 4.77 0.35 2.55
N LEU A 76 4.01 -0.65 2.09
CA LEU A 76 2.77 -0.42 1.35
C LEU A 76 1.66 0.19 2.24
N GLY A 77 1.58 -0.22 3.50
CA GLY A 77 0.68 0.39 4.48
C GLY A 77 1.04 1.86 4.74
N GLN A 78 2.33 2.15 4.87
CA GLN A 78 2.83 3.53 5.04
C GLN A 78 2.54 4.40 3.81
N ILE A 79 2.72 3.87 2.61
CA ILE A 79 2.39 4.57 1.36
C ILE A 79 0.89 4.87 1.30
N ALA A 80 0.04 3.87 1.56
CA ALA A 80 -1.41 4.06 1.56
C ALA A 80 -1.85 5.12 2.60
N HIS A 81 -1.24 5.11 3.78
CA HIS A 81 -1.48 6.11 4.82
C HIS A 81 -1.07 7.52 4.39
N ALA A 82 0.14 7.67 3.83
CA ALA A 82 0.62 8.95 3.32
C ALA A 82 -0.27 9.50 2.19
N MET A 83 -0.76 8.64 1.30
CA MET A 83 -1.70 9.03 0.25
C MET A 83 -3.04 9.51 0.81
N ASN A 84 -3.57 8.85 1.85
CA ASN A 84 -4.79 9.28 2.53
C ASN A 84 -4.63 10.64 3.24
N ILE A 85 -3.50 10.85 3.95
CA ILE A 85 -3.21 12.13 4.60
C ILE A 85 -3.10 13.25 3.56
N ASN A 86 -2.35 13.02 2.48
CA ASN A 86 -2.19 14.01 1.43
C ASN A 86 -3.56 14.37 0.84
N TRP A 87 -4.40 13.38 0.53
CA TRP A 87 -5.76 13.64 0.04
C TRP A 87 -6.60 14.48 1.01
N ALA A 88 -6.60 14.15 2.31
CA ALA A 88 -7.35 14.89 3.33
C ALA A 88 -6.88 16.35 3.42
N ASN A 89 -5.56 16.57 3.48
CA ASN A 89 -4.98 17.92 3.54
C ASN A 89 -5.34 18.75 2.30
N TYR A 90 -5.27 18.15 1.12
CA TYR A 90 -5.64 18.82 -0.12
C TYR A 90 -7.15 19.11 -0.20
N SER A 91 -8.00 18.18 0.20
CA SER A 91 -9.46 18.36 0.22
C SER A 91 -9.89 19.46 1.20
N GLU A 92 -9.27 19.53 2.39
CA GLU A 92 -9.55 20.57 3.37
C GLU A 92 -9.08 21.95 2.90
N ALA A 93 -7.89 22.02 2.28
CA ALA A 93 -7.37 23.26 1.71
C ALA A 93 -8.26 23.79 0.57
N GLU A 94 -8.74 22.91 -0.31
CA GLU A 94 -9.65 23.29 -1.40
C GLU A 94 -11.02 23.74 -0.85
N TRP A 95 -11.53 23.10 0.21
CA TRP A 95 -12.77 23.51 0.89
C TRP A 95 -12.63 24.86 1.60
N ALA A 96 -11.48 25.12 2.23
CA ALA A 96 -11.18 26.41 2.84
C ALA A 96 -11.03 27.53 1.79
N ASN A 97 -10.38 27.25 0.66
CA ASN A 97 -10.27 28.19 -0.45
C ASN A 97 -11.64 28.48 -1.08
N THR A 98 -12.43 27.47 -1.45
CA THR A 98 -13.77 27.71 -2.02
C THR A 98 -14.66 28.56 -1.11
N LYS A 99 -14.59 28.39 0.22
CA LYS A 99 -15.29 29.25 1.18
C LYS A 99 -14.78 30.70 1.22
N THR A 100 -13.46 30.88 1.18
CA THR A 100 -12.85 32.21 1.29
C THR A 100 -13.11 33.06 0.03
N TRP A 101 -13.22 32.41 -1.12
CA TRP A 101 -13.40 33.07 -2.41
C TRP A 101 -14.88 33.27 -2.80
N GLN A 102 -15.82 32.56 -2.16
CA GLN A 102 -17.27 32.80 -2.30
C GLN A 102 -17.78 33.99 -1.46
N HIS A 103 -16.98 34.50 -0.53
CA HIS A 103 -17.33 35.64 0.34
C HIS A 103 -16.71 36.97 -0.09
N LYS A 104 -16.25 37.11 -1.34
CA LYS A 104 -15.83 38.37 -1.94
C LYS A 104 -16.72 38.79 -3.10
#